data_AF-A0A2E7VSF3-F1
#
_entry.id   AF-A0A2E7VSF3-F1
#
_cell.length_a   1.000
_cell.length_b   1.000
_cell.length_c   1.000
_cell.angle_alpha   90.00
_cell.angle_beta   90.00
_cell.angle_gamma   90.00
#
_symmetry.space_group_name_H-M   'P 1'
#
loop_
_entity.id
_entity.type
_entity.pdbx_description
1 polymer ?
#
loop_
_entity_poly.entity_id
_entity_poly.type
_entity_poly.pdbx_seq_one_letter_code
_entity_poly.pdbx_strand_id
1 'polypeptide(L)'
;MPDKKKEIEYIGGDLWKKYGDQWYFNLFNDCNGVIFGDVSVDYICNNESPKLLYERFPNLKLIISLRNPVDRAISAYYWNYRKGNIDTDLSINDYFNTQIKNYKSDKNLFSILNRGLYEKQIFNYLEYFHPNQFKIIFYDHIKIDQKKVL
;
A
#
# COMPACT_ATOMS: atom_id res chain seq x y z
N MET A 1 -9.90 7.19 13.48
CA MET A 1 -9.26 7.34 12.15
C MET A 1 -9.12 8.83 11.87
N PRO A 2 -8.03 9.29 11.25
CA PRO A 2 -7.87 10.72 10.95
C PRO A 2 -8.94 11.24 9.98
N ASP A 3 -9.34 12.51 10.13
CA ASP A 3 -10.41 13.16 9.36
C ASP A 3 -10.12 13.34 7.86
N LYS A 4 -8.85 13.21 7.47
CA LYS A 4 -8.41 13.20 6.07
C LYS A 4 -7.65 11.91 5.79
N LYS A 5 -7.86 11.36 4.60
CA LYS A 5 -7.14 10.18 4.12
C LYS A 5 -5.66 10.52 3.98
N LYS A 6 -4.85 9.99 4.89
CA LYS A 6 -3.39 10.17 4.92
C LYS A 6 -2.73 9.11 4.04
N GLU A 7 -2.74 9.32 2.73
CA GLU A 7 -2.19 8.31 1.81
C GLU A 7 -0.66 8.38 1.69
N ILE A 8 -0.09 9.59 1.83
CA ILE A 8 1.33 9.87 1.58
C ILE A 8 2.12 10.11 2.87
N GLU A 9 1.44 10.33 3.99
CA GLU A 9 2.01 10.56 5.30
C GLU A 9 2.29 9.23 6.02
N TYR A 10 3.34 8.53 5.60
CA TYR A 10 3.70 7.23 6.14
C TYR A 10 5.21 7.10 6.38
N ILE A 11 5.60 6.25 7.33
CA ILE A 11 7.03 5.99 7.66
C ILE A 11 7.75 5.36 6.46
N GLY A 12 8.80 6.03 5.98
CA GLY A 12 9.54 5.67 4.77
C GLY A 12 9.09 6.40 3.51
N GLY A 13 7.96 7.11 3.54
CA GLY A 13 7.51 7.99 2.46
C GLY A 13 8.25 9.32 2.42
N ASP A 14 8.07 10.10 1.34
CA ASP A 14 8.81 11.34 1.09
C ASP A 14 8.63 12.40 2.18
N LEU A 15 7.41 12.53 2.72
CA LEU A 15 7.13 13.48 3.80
C LEU A 15 7.82 13.07 5.11
N TRP A 16 7.81 11.78 5.45
CA TRP A 16 8.56 11.28 6.61
C TRP A 16 10.07 11.45 6.41
N LYS A 17 10.60 11.18 5.20
CA LYS A 17 12.02 11.43 4.89
C LYS A 17 12.40 12.91 5.05
N LYS A 18 11.48 13.82 4.74
CA LYS A 18 11.69 15.26 4.85
C LYS A 18 11.58 15.80 6.27
N TYR A 19 10.62 15.31 7.06
CA TYR A 19 10.26 15.91 8.35
C TYR A 19 10.53 15.03 9.58
N GLY A 20 10.81 13.74 9.38
CA GLY A 20 11.21 12.79 10.40
C GLY A 20 10.09 12.30 11.32
N ASP A 21 10.50 11.58 12.36
CA ASP A 21 9.61 10.89 13.31
C ASP A 21 8.71 11.83 14.08
N GLN A 22 9.23 12.95 14.58
CA GLN A 22 8.45 13.89 15.39
C GLN A 22 7.25 14.41 14.61
N TRP A 23 7.46 14.77 13.34
CA TRP A 23 6.38 15.20 12.46
C TRP A 23 5.34 14.10 12.26
N TYR A 24 5.78 12.87 12.00
CA TYR A 24 4.86 11.75 11.80
C TYR A 24 4.07 11.42 13.07
N PHE A 25 4.69 11.41 14.24
CA PHE A 25 3.98 11.10 15.49
C PHE A 25 3.03 12.22 15.93
N ASN A 26 3.32 13.47 15.58
CA ASN A 26 2.37 14.59 15.78
C ASN A 26 1.08 14.43 14.97
N LEU A 27 1.04 13.54 13.97
CA LEU A 27 -0.19 13.18 13.24
C LEU A 27 -1.20 12.42 14.11
N PHE A 28 -0.78 11.95 15.28
CA PHE A 28 -1.54 11.13 16.23
C PHE A 28 -1.67 11.81 17.61
N ASN A 29 -1.71 13.15 17.65
CA ASN A 29 -2.01 13.85 18.90
C ASN A 29 -3.41 13.46 19.42
N ASP A 30 -3.58 13.40 20.75
CA ASP A 30 -4.83 13.04 21.46
C ASP A 30 -5.29 11.59 21.33
N CYS A 31 -4.34 10.67 21.33
CA CYS A 31 -4.56 9.23 21.17
C CYS A 31 -4.55 8.41 22.49
N ASN A 32 -4.94 9.01 23.61
CA ASN A 32 -4.86 8.34 24.91
C ASN A 32 -5.99 7.31 25.11
N GLY A 33 -5.61 6.09 25.49
CA GLY A 33 -6.55 5.05 25.97
C GLY A 33 -7.30 4.27 24.88
N VAL A 34 -7.01 4.47 23.58
CA VAL A 34 -7.56 3.64 22.51
C VAL A 34 -6.48 3.13 21.56
N ILE A 35 -6.79 2.09 20.78
CA ILE A 35 -5.88 1.53 19.79
C ILE A 35 -5.92 2.41 18.54
N PHE A 36 -4.74 2.82 18.07
CA PHE A 36 -4.58 3.57 16.82
C PHE A 36 -3.82 2.77 15.79
N GLY A 37 -4.10 3.07 14.53
CA GLY A 37 -3.40 2.53 13.39
C GLY A 37 -3.23 3.59 12.33
N ASP A 38 -2.25 3.37 11.47
CA ASP A 38 -2.05 4.13 10.24
C ASP A 38 -2.47 3.30 9.03
N VAL A 39 -2.82 3.96 7.94
CA VAL A 39 -3.20 3.31 6.69
C VAL A 39 -2.61 4.06 5.50
N SER A 40 -1.69 3.41 4.80
CA SER A 40 -1.21 3.85 3.50
C SER A 40 -1.19 2.67 2.52
N VAL A 41 -1.62 2.94 1.29
CA VAL A 41 -1.55 1.98 0.18
C VAL A 41 -0.14 1.83 -0.39
N ASP A 42 0.82 2.63 0.10
CA ASP A 42 2.19 2.70 -0.39
C ASP A 42 3.18 1.92 0.46
N TYR A 43 2.85 1.69 1.75
CA TYR A 43 3.66 0.92 2.69
C TYR A 43 4.14 -0.40 2.09
N ILE A 44 3.20 -1.21 1.59
CA ILE A 44 3.48 -2.56 1.08
C ILE A 44 4.46 -2.56 -0.11
N CYS A 45 4.55 -1.46 -0.86
CA CYS A 45 5.46 -1.31 -2.00
C CYS A 45 6.79 -0.66 -1.64
N ASN A 46 6.90 -0.02 -0.47
CA ASN A 46 8.10 0.69 -0.05
C ASN A 46 9.08 -0.29 0.62
N ASN A 47 10.27 -0.46 0.04
CA ASN A 47 11.25 -1.42 0.55
C ASN A 47 11.89 -1.02 1.89
N GLU A 48 11.92 0.27 2.22
CA GLU A 48 12.54 0.77 3.45
C GLU A 48 11.58 0.69 4.65
N SER A 49 10.29 0.80 4.39
CA SER A 49 9.26 0.86 5.43
C SER A 49 9.27 -0.32 6.42
N PRO A 50 9.43 -1.60 6.03
CA PRO A 50 9.41 -2.71 6.98
C PRO A 50 10.46 -2.58 8.08
N LYS A 51 11.70 -2.27 7.69
CA LYS A 51 12.81 -2.08 8.64
C LYS A 51 12.51 -0.92 9.58
N LEU A 52 12.11 0.24 9.03
CA LEU A 52 11.82 1.43 9.81
C LEU A 52 10.66 1.23 10.79
N LEU A 53 9.63 0.49 10.37
CA LEU A 53 8.51 0.13 11.23
C LEU A 53 8.96 -0.82 12.34
N TYR A 54 9.77 -1.84 12.03
CA TYR A 54 10.24 -2.82 13.01
C TYR A 54 11.11 -2.18 14.09
N GLU A 55 12.02 -1.27 13.71
CA GLU A 55 12.87 -0.53 14.64
C GLU A 55 12.07 0.28 15.66
N ARG A 56 10.86 0.74 15.29
CA ARG A 56 9.98 1.55 16.16
C ARG A 56 8.94 0.70 16.88
N PHE A 57 8.43 -0.32 16.22
CA PHE A 57 7.26 -1.09 16.61
C PHE A 57 7.46 -2.59 16.34
N PRO A 58 8.37 -3.28 17.07
CA PRO A 58 8.65 -4.69 16.80
C PRO A 58 7.41 -5.59 16.97
N ASN A 59 6.46 -5.18 17.82
CA ASN A 59 5.21 -5.91 18.08
C ASN A 59 4.00 -5.39 17.25
N LEU A 60 4.24 -4.60 16.19
CA LEU A 60 3.18 -4.02 15.35
C LEU A 60 2.25 -5.11 14.80
N LYS A 61 0.95 -4.81 14.74
CA LYS A 61 -0.03 -5.63 14.02
C LYS A 61 -0.24 -5.04 12.64
N LEU A 62 -0.10 -5.89 11.62
CA LEU A 62 -0.14 -5.51 10.21
C LEU A 62 -1.40 -6.06 9.58
N ILE A 63 -2.15 -5.21 8.88
CA ILE A 63 -3.34 -5.63 8.12
C ILE A 63 -3.07 -5.37 6.65
N ILE A 64 -3.17 -6.41 5.83
CA ILE A 64 -2.94 -6.33 4.38
C ILE A 64 -4.24 -6.65 3.66
N SER A 65 -4.76 -5.70 2.89
CA SER A 65 -5.94 -5.89 2.04
C SER A 65 -5.52 -6.20 0.60
N LEU A 66 -5.74 -7.44 0.17
CA LEU A 66 -5.46 -7.93 -1.18
C LEU A 66 -6.72 -7.97 -2.04
N ARG A 67 -6.56 -7.83 -3.35
CA ARG A 67 -7.63 -7.97 -4.36
C ARG A 67 -7.11 -8.86 -5.47
N ASN A 68 -7.98 -9.45 -6.29
CA ASN A 68 -7.54 -10.02 -7.56
C ASN A 68 -6.57 -9.04 -8.29
N PRO A 69 -5.35 -9.47 -8.65
CA PRO A 69 -4.31 -8.57 -9.16
C PRO A 69 -4.66 -7.92 -10.50
N VAL A 70 -5.47 -8.60 -11.33
CA VAL A 70 -5.98 -8.08 -12.62
C VAL A 70 -7.00 -6.97 -12.34
N ASP A 71 -7.99 -7.25 -11.50
CA ASP A 71 -9.02 -6.27 -11.14
C ASP A 71 -8.42 -5.03 -10.45
N ARG A 72 -7.40 -5.23 -9.62
CA ARG A 72 -6.65 -4.13 -9.01
C ARG A 72 -5.91 -3.31 -10.07
N ALA A 73 -5.26 -3.95 -11.04
CA ALA A 73 -4.55 -3.25 -12.12
C ALA A 73 -5.51 -2.38 -12.96
N ILE A 74 -6.65 -2.94 -13.36
CA ILE A 74 -7.70 -2.21 -14.10
C ILE A 74 -8.23 -1.03 -13.27
N SER A 75 -8.49 -1.26 -11.98
CA SER A 75 -8.92 -0.19 -11.07
C SER A 75 -7.89 0.94 -10.96
N ALA A 76 -6.60 0.60 -10.89
CA ALA A 76 -5.51 1.57 -10.83
C ALA A 76 -5.34 2.31 -12.16
N TYR A 77 -5.56 1.66 -13.31
CA TYR A 77 -5.59 2.30 -14.62
C TYR A 77 -6.64 3.40 -14.66
N TYR A 78 -7.90 3.08 -14.35
CA TYR A 78 -8.98 4.08 -14.38
C TYR A 78 -8.78 5.21 -13.36
N TRP A 79 -8.17 4.91 -12.21
CA TRP A 79 -7.82 5.95 -11.25
C TRP A 79 -6.77 6.93 -11.81
N ASN A 80 -5.71 6.41 -12.44
CA ASN A 80 -4.67 7.23 -13.08
C ASN A 80 -5.21 7.99 -14.31
N TYR A 81 -6.09 7.37 -15.09
CA TYR A 81 -6.79 8.01 -16.20
C TYR A 81 -7.59 9.23 -15.73
N ARG A 82 -8.42 9.09 -14.68
CA ARG A 82 -9.17 10.22 -14.09
C ARG A 82 -8.28 11.32 -13.50
N LYS A 83 -7.06 10.98 -13.13
CA LYS A 83 -6.05 11.94 -12.64
C LYS A 83 -5.30 12.65 -13.76
N GLY A 84 -5.49 12.26 -15.03
CA GLY A 84 -4.74 12.78 -16.16
C GLY A 84 -3.31 12.23 -16.26
N ASN A 85 -3.01 11.13 -15.55
CA ASN A 85 -1.68 10.50 -15.55
C ASN A 85 -1.50 9.49 -16.70
N ILE A 86 -2.55 9.24 -17.49
CA ILE A 86 -2.56 8.33 -18.62
C ILE A 86 -3.10 9.09 -19.81
N ASP A 87 -2.43 8.92 -20.95
CA ASP A 87 -2.83 9.49 -22.22
C ASP A 87 -4.25 9.02 -22.61
N THR A 88 -5.10 9.97 -22.97
CA THR A 88 -6.49 9.69 -23.37
C THR A 88 -6.60 9.01 -24.72
N ASP A 89 -5.56 9.11 -25.55
CA ASP A 89 -5.56 8.55 -26.91
C ASP A 89 -5.12 7.09 -26.94
N LEU A 90 -4.59 6.56 -25.82
CA LEU A 90 -4.22 5.15 -25.68
C LEU A 90 -5.40 4.30 -25.24
N SER A 91 -5.71 3.26 -26.02
CA SER A 91 -6.64 2.23 -25.58
C SER A 91 -6.10 1.52 -24.33
N ILE A 92 -7.00 1.03 -23.47
CA ILE A 92 -6.61 0.26 -22.28
C ILE A 92 -5.77 -0.98 -22.64
N ASN A 93 -6.07 -1.60 -23.78
CA ASN A 93 -5.31 -2.75 -24.28
C ASN A 93 -3.89 -2.34 -24.68
N ASP A 94 -3.73 -1.24 -25.41
CA ASP A 94 -2.40 -0.75 -25.83
C ASP A 94 -1.57 -0.30 -24.63
N TYR A 95 -2.21 0.33 -23.64
CA TYR A 95 -1.58 0.66 -22.38
C TYR A 95 -1.01 -0.58 -21.70
N PHE A 96 -1.83 -1.60 -21.43
CA PHE A 96 -1.37 -2.80 -20.75
C PHE A 96 -0.38 -3.62 -21.58
N ASN A 97 -0.55 -3.71 -22.90
CA ASN A 97 0.43 -4.33 -23.79
C ASN A 97 1.80 -3.66 -23.68
N THR A 98 1.84 -2.34 -23.58
CA THR A 98 3.08 -1.57 -23.37
C THR A 98 3.67 -1.85 -21.99
N GLN A 99 2.86 -1.83 -20.93
CA GLN A 99 3.33 -2.13 -19.58
C GLN A 99 3.88 -3.57 -19.46
N ILE A 100 3.22 -4.55 -20.07
CA ILE A 100 3.66 -5.95 -20.07
C ILE A 100 4.97 -6.12 -20.85
N LYS A 101 5.11 -5.47 -22.02
CA LYS A 101 6.37 -5.49 -22.78
C LYS A 101 7.54 -4.95 -21.95
N ASN A 102 7.30 -3.90 -21.18
CA ASN A 102 8.32 -3.22 -20.38
C ASN A 102 8.49 -3.83 -18.97
N TYR A 103 7.66 -4.79 -18.58
CA TYR A 103 7.59 -5.32 -17.23
C TYR A 103 8.92 -5.86 -16.71
N LYS A 104 9.69 -6.59 -17.53
CA LYS A 104 10.99 -7.16 -17.12
C LYS A 104 12.02 -6.09 -16.73
N SER A 105 11.95 -4.92 -17.35
CA SER A 105 12.81 -3.77 -17.04
C SER A 105 12.23 -2.87 -15.94
N ASP A 106 10.94 -2.99 -15.63
CA ASP A 106 10.26 -2.15 -14.66
C ASP A 106 10.56 -2.60 -13.23
N LYS A 107 11.53 -1.94 -12.61
CA LYS A 107 11.89 -2.12 -11.21
C LYS A 107 11.03 -1.30 -10.25
N ASN A 108 10.12 -0.47 -10.77
CA ASN A 108 9.30 0.40 -9.93
C ASN A 108 8.18 -0.41 -9.27
N LEU A 109 8.32 -0.70 -7.98
CA LEU A 109 7.30 -1.42 -7.20
C LEU A 109 5.97 -0.67 -7.11
N PHE A 110 5.98 0.65 -7.33
CA PHE A 110 4.77 1.48 -7.34
C PHE A 110 4.02 1.44 -8.68
N SER A 111 4.56 0.79 -9.71
CA SER A 111 3.91 0.71 -11.02
C SER A 111 2.60 -0.07 -10.96
N ILE A 112 1.71 0.18 -11.93
CA ILE A 112 0.39 -0.45 -11.96
C ILE A 112 0.52 -1.96 -11.92
N LEU A 113 1.45 -2.58 -12.66
CA LEU A 113 1.60 -4.04 -12.67
C LEU A 113 2.29 -4.55 -11.40
N ASN A 114 3.42 -3.95 -11.01
CA ASN A 114 4.22 -4.43 -9.89
C ASN A 114 3.46 -4.43 -8.55
N ARG A 115 2.56 -3.45 -8.36
CA ARG A 115 1.66 -3.41 -7.18
C ARG A 115 0.76 -4.65 -7.04
N GLY A 116 0.53 -5.41 -8.11
CA GLY A 116 -0.23 -6.67 -8.06
C GLY A 116 0.61 -7.91 -7.73
N LEU A 117 1.93 -7.77 -7.64
CA LEU A 117 2.86 -8.86 -7.34
C LEU A 117 3.14 -8.93 -5.85
N TYR A 118 2.13 -9.42 -5.13
CA TYR A 118 2.11 -9.35 -3.67
C TYR A 118 3.20 -10.17 -2.99
N GLU A 119 3.68 -11.24 -3.61
CA GLU A 119 4.70 -12.12 -3.03
C GLU A 119 5.93 -11.31 -2.58
N LYS A 120 6.64 -10.69 -3.51
CA LYS A 120 7.85 -9.90 -3.19
C LYS A 120 7.61 -8.85 -2.11
N GLN A 121 6.45 -8.19 -2.16
CA GLN A 121 6.08 -7.13 -1.24
C GLN A 121 5.83 -7.67 0.19
N ILE A 122 5.09 -8.77 0.32
CA ILE A 122 4.79 -9.42 1.60
C ILE A 122 6.06 -10.05 2.19
N PHE A 123 6.87 -10.71 1.38
CA PHE A 123 8.13 -11.32 1.84
C PHE A 123 9.08 -10.28 2.42
N ASN A 124 9.15 -9.06 1.84
CA ASN A 124 9.96 -7.99 2.41
C ASN A 124 9.54 -7.58 3.84
N TYR A 125 8.25 -7.72 4.17
CA TYR A 125 7.76 -7.51 5.53
C TYR A 125 8.04 -8.70 6.45
N LEU A 126 8.00 -9.93 5.92
CA LEU A 126 8.27 -11.16 6.67
C LEU A 126 9.73 -11.31 7.11
N GLU A 127 10.67 -10.59 6.47
CA GLU A 127 12.07 -10.49 6.94
C GLU A 127 12.19 -9.86 8.34
N TYR A 128 11.18 -9.07 8.76
CA TYR A 128 11.22 -8.32 10.03
C TYR A 128 10.12 -8.73 11.00
N PHE A 129 8.93 -9.10 10.52
CA PHE A 129 7.77 -9.38 11.34
C PHE A 129 7.37 -10.85 11.27
N HIS A 130 6.95 -11.40 12.42
CA HIS A 130 6.51 -12.79 12.47
C HIS A 130 5.13 -12.96 11.79
N PRO A 131 4.84 -14.07 11.07
CA PRO A 131 3.57 -14.28 10.37
C PRO A 131 2.29 -14.05 11.22
N ASN A 132 2.34 -14.34 12.53
CA ASN A 132 1.21 -14.12 13.46
C ASN A 132 0.91 -12.62 13.74
N GLN A 133 1.74 -11.69 13.24
CA GLN A 133 1.49 -10.26 13.30
C GLN A 133 0.64 -9.77 12.12
N PHE A 134 0.41 -10.61 11.11
CA PHE A 134 -0.32 -10.26 9.89
C PHE A 134 -1.75 -10.76 9.92
N LYS A 135 -2.70 -9.89 9.54
CA LYS A 135 -4.06 -10.24 9.12
C LYS A 135 -4.17 -9.93 7.63
N ILE A 136 -4.25 -10.96 6.79
CA ILE A 136 -4.52 -10.81 5.36
C ILE A 136 -6.03 -10.85 5.15
N ILE A 137 -6.57 -9.82 4.50
CA ILE A 137 -7.98 -9.74 4.13
C ILE A 137 -8.12 -9.66 2.61
N PHE A 138 -9.13 -10.33 2.07
CA PHE A 138 -9.45 -10.25 0.65
C PHE A 138 -10.58 -9.25 0.44
N TYR A 139 -10.30 -8.20 -0.31
CA TYR A 139 -11.24 -7.14 -0.64
C TYR A 139 -12.51 -7.68 -1.31
N ASP A 140 -12.37 -8.72 -2.11
CA ASP A 140 -13.50 -9.35 -2.81
C ASP A 140 -14.48 -10.00 -1.81
N HIS A 141 -14.01 -10.47 -0.66
CA HIS A 141 -14.87 -10.97 0.42
C HIS A 141 -15.55 -9.84 1.20
N ILE A 142 -14.90 -8.68 1.35
CA ILE A 142 -15.50 -7.50 2.00
C ILE A 142 -16.72 -7.02 1.20
N LYS A 143 -16.67 -7.08 -0.13
CA LYS A 143 -17.81 -6.70 -0.98
C LYS A 143 -19.02 -7.61 -0.79
N ILE A 144 -18.79 -8.88 -0.46
CA ILE A 144 -19.83 -9.89 -0.29
C ILE A 144 -20.41 -9.85 1.12
N ASP A 145 -19.56 -9.77 2.14
CA ASP A 145 -19.98 -9.75 3.54
C ASP A 145 -18.93 -9.05 4.43
N GLN A 146 -19.16 -7.76 4.70
CA GLN A 146 -18.25 -6.93 5.50
C GLN A 146 -18.06 -7.44 6.93
N LYS A 147 -19.09 -8.06 7.53
CA LYS A 147 -19.09 -8.48 8.95
C LYS A 147 -18.27 -9.75 9.20
N LYS A 148 -17.97 -10.53 8.16
CA LYS A 148 -17.15 -11.75 8.28
C LYS A 148 -15.64 -11.50 8.17
N VAL A 149 -15.24 -10.33 7.68
CA VAL A 149 -13.83 -10.02 7.39
C VAL A 149 -13.20 -9.14 8.48
N LEU A 150 -13.98 -8.25 9.08
CA LEU A 150 -13.57 -7.34 10.15
C LEU A 150 -13.74 -8.01 11.52
#